data_AF-A0A453NZ30-F1
#
_entry.id   AF-A0A453NZ30-F1
#
_cell.length_a   1.000
_cell.length_b   1.000
_cell.length_c   1.000
_cell.angle_alpha   90.00
_cell.angle_beta   90.00
_cell.angle_gamma   90.00
#
_symmetry.space_group_name_H-M   'P 1'
#
loop_
_entity.id
_entity.type
_entity.pdbx_description
1 polymer ?
#
loop_
_entity_poly.entity_id
_entity_poly.type
_entity_poly.pdbx_seq_one_letter_code
_entity_poly.pdbx_strand_id
1 'polypeptide(L)'
;AVARPAGRYAVYVAAVPLRAPQGPAQAMMSSAYSLCLWDLQHFMVLLRPDPARTPTRAQEQESLVFDFQPRHPEDALAAFSVLSRSKIPGS
;
A
#
# COMPACT_ATOMS: atom_id res chain seq x y z
N ALA A 1 -6.87 27.72 -17.96
CA ALA A 1 -6.57 26.78 -16.87
C ALA A 1 -7.69 25.76 -16.81
N VAL A 2 -7.40 24.47 -16.97
CA VAL A 2 -8.42 23.41 -16.81
C VAL A 2 -8.74 23.34 -15.32
N ALA A 3 -9.97 23.70 -14.94
CA ALA A 3 -10.44 23.54 -13.57
C ALA A 3 -10.46 22.04 -13.25
N ARG A 4 -9.49 21.58 -12.44
CA ARG A 4 -9.57 20.24 -11.85
C ARG A 4 -10.82 20.22 -10.98
N PRO A 5 -11.79 19.33 -11.22
CA PRO A 5 -12.91 19.17 -10.29
C PRO A 5 -12.29 18.85 -8.92
N ALA A 6 -12.53 19.73 -7.94
CA ALA A 6 -12.05 19.52 -6.59
C ALA A 6 -12.79 18.32 -6.02
N GLY A 7 -12.06 17.21 -5.81
CA GLY A 7 -12.63 15.95 -5.35
C GLY A 7 -13.24 16.09 -3.95
N ARG A 8 -14.31 15.33 -3.70
CA ARG A 8 -15.00 15.25 -2.38
C ARG A 8 -14.15 14.64 -1.27
N TYR A 9 -13.01 14.05 -1.63
CA TYR A 9 -12.09 13.37 -0.73
C TYR A 9 -10.68 13.96 -0.87
N ALA A 10 -10.03 14.15 0.26
CA ALA A 10 -8.59 14.35 0.33
C ALA A 10 -7.89 12.98 0.17
N VAL A 11 -6.98 12.90 -0.80
CA VAL A 11 -6.21 11.70 -1.13
C VAL A 11 -4.85 11.78 -0.46
N TYR A 12 -4.54 10.81 0.39
CA TYR A 12 -3.24 10.66 1.04
C TYR A 12 -2.59 9.37 0.54
N VAL A 13 -1.27 9.41 0.30
CA VAL A 13 -0.49 8.21 -0.04
C VAL A 13 0.50 8.00 1.09
N ALA A 14 0.37 6.89 1.80
CA ALA A 14 1.33 6.48 2.81
C ALA A 14 2.33 5.50 2.18
N ALA A 15 3.62 5.75 2.39
CA ALA A 15 4.68 4.82 2.03
C ALA A 15 5.21 4.18 3.32
N VAL A 16 5.13 2.85 3.42
CA VAL A 16 5.61 2.09 4.58
C VAL A 16 6.61 1.03 4.13
N PRO A 17 7.69 0.79 4.88
CA PRO A 17 8.69 -0.21 4.50
C PRO A 17 8.05 -1.60 4.43
N LEU A 18 8.30 -2.31 3.34
CA LEU A 18 7.64 -3.57 3.04
C LEU A 18 8.21 -4.67 3.96
N ARG A 19 7.41 -5.12 4.94
CA ARG A 19 7.78 -6.18 5.88
C ARG A 19 7.16 -7.49 5.42
N ALA A 20 7.97 -8.53 5.24
CA ALA A 20 7.44 -9.87 5.01
C ALA A 20 6.84 -10.45 6.30
N PRO A 21 5.75 -11.24 6.20
CA PRO A 21 5.19 -11.96 7.34
C PRO A 21 6.17 -12.99 7.90
N GLN A 22 5.97 -13.36 9.18
CA GLN A 22 6.85 -14.28 9.90
C GLN A 22 6.99 -15.61 9.15
N GLY A 23 8.23 -16.04 8.91
CA GLY A 23 8.53 -17.29 8.19
C GLY A 23 9.73 -17.17 7.25
N PRO A 24 9.92 -18.13 6.31
CA PRO A 24 11.05 -18.13 5.38
C PRO A 24 11.06 -16.91 4.44
N ALA A 25 9.89 -16.35 4.11
CA ALA A 25 9.76 -15.10 3.36
C ALA A 25 10.43 -13.91 4.08
N GLN A 26 10.35 -13.86 5.42
CA GLN A 26 11.01 -12.83 6.23
C GLN A 26 12.53 -12.91 6.11
N ALA A 27 13.10 -14.11 6.12
CA ALA A 27 14.55 -14.31 6.01
C ALA A 27 15.09 -13.87 4.64
N MET A 28 14.34 -14.11 3.57
CA MET A 28 14.70 -13.63 2.22
C MET A 28 14.66 -12.10 2.13
N MET A 29 13.58 -11.47 2.60
CA MET A 29 13.43 -10.02 2.58
C MET A 29 14.45 -9.31 3.49
N SER A 30 14.75 -9.88 4.67
CA SER A 30 15.75 -9.32 5.58
C SER A 30 17.18 -9.42 5.02
N SER A 31 17.50 -10.52 4.32
CA SER A 31 18.80 -10.69 3.67
C SER A 31 18.96 -9.70 2.51
N ALA A 32 17.92 -9.55 1.68
CA ALA A 32 17.85 -8.56 0.60
C ALA A 32 18.04 -7.12 1.10
N TYR A 33 17.35 -6.76 2.18
CA TYR A 33 17.47 -5.45 2.82
C TYR A 33 18.87 -5.22 3.43
N SER A 34 19.41 -6.22 4.15
CA SER A 34 20.73 -6.14 4.81
C SER A 34 21.89 -6.05 3.82
N LEU A 35 21.72 -6.61 2.62
CA LEU A 35 22.68 -6.49 1.53
C LEU A 35 22.54 -5.17 0.75
N CYS A 36 21.66 -4.26 1.21
CA CYS A 36 21.33 -2.98 0.55
C CYS A 36 20.86 -3.16 -0.90
N LEU A 37 20.36 -4.34 -1.26
CA LEU A 37 19.94 -4.66 -2.62
C LEU A 37 18.56 -4.06 -2.95
N TRP A 38 17.76 -3.70 -1.92
CA TRP A 38 16.41 -3.20 -2.12
C TRP A 38 15.90 -2.25 -1.02
N ASP A 39 15.24 -1.17 -1.45
CA ASP A 39 14.36 -0.31 -0.65
C ASP A 39 12.93 -0.41 -1.21
N LEU A 40 12.26 -1.55 -0.97
CA LEU A 40 10.88 -1.74 -1.38
C LEU A 40 9.95 -1.10 -0.36
N GLN A 41 9.20 -0.10 -0.82
CA GLN A 41 8.17 0.58 -0.05
C GLN A 41 6.79 0.12 -0.52
N HIS A 42 5.93 -0.10 0.45
CA HIS A 42 4.54 -0.46 0.27
C HIS A 42 3.71 0.82 0.26
N PHE A 43 2.91 1.02 -0.79
CA PHE A 43 2.11 2.23 -0.96
C PHE A 43 0.64 1.94 -0.65
N MET A 44 0.09 2.67 0.31
CA MET A 44 -1.32 2.61 0.67
C MET A 44 -1.97 3.95 0.34
N VAL A 45 -3.18 3.92 -0.23
CA VAL A 45 -3.93 5.13 -0.56
C VAL A 45 -5.08 5.28 0.43
N LEU A 46 -5.07 6.39 1.17
CA LEU A 46 -6.12 6.72 2.13
C LEU A 46 -6.97 7.86 1.58
N LEU A 47 -8.26 7.62 1.47
CA LEU A 47 -9.27 8.61 1.11
C LEU A 47 -9.97 9.08 2.38
N ARG A 48 -9.84 10.36 2.69
CA ARG A 48 -10.59 10.99 3.78
C ARG A 48 -11.59 11.98 3.22
N PRO A 49 -12.86 11.97 3.67
CA PRO A 49 -13.82 13.01 3.31
C PRO A 49 -13.24 14.39 3.65
N ASP A 50 -13.32 15.36 2.73
CA ASP A 50 -12.90 16.73 3.02
C ASP A 50 -14.02 17.43 3.84
N PRO A 51 -13.81 17.71 5.14
CA PRO A 51 -14.85 18.27 6.01
C PRO A 51 -15.34 19.65 5.54
N ALA A 52 -14.56 20.38 4.74
CA ALA A 52 -14.98 21.66 4.17
C ALA A 52 -15.96 21.50 2.98
N ARG A 53 -16.08 20.29 2.42
CA ARG A 53 -16.82 20.03 1.17
C ARG A 53 -17.77 18.82 1.23
N THR A 54 -17.78 18.08 2.33
CA THR A 54 -18.72 16.96 2.53
C THR A 54 -19.87 17.38 3.45
N PRO A 55 -21.14 17.13 3.07
CA PRO A 55 -22.28 17.40 3.95
C PRO A 55 -22.21 16.52 5.20
N THR A 56 -22.81 16.97 6.31
CA THR A 56 -22.68 16.36 7.65
C THR A 56 -22.97 14.86 7.69
N ARG A 57 -23.89 14.36 6.84
CA ARG A 57 -24.18 12.92 6.68
C ARG A 57 -23.08 12.11 5.99
N ALA A 58 -22.29 12.73 5.12
CA ALA A 58 -21.14 12.10 4.46
C ALA A 58 -19.86 12.22 5.29
N GLN A 59 -19.84 13.11 6.29
CA GLN A 59 -18.74 13.22 7.25
C GLN A 59 -18.72 12.06 8.26
N GLU A 60 -19.84 11.33 8.39
CA GLU A 60 -19.92 10.02 9.07
C GLU A 60 -19.35 8.87 8.21
N GLN A 61 -18.89 9.11 6.96
CA GLN A 61 -18.23 8.07 6.17
C GLN A 61 -16.86 7.74 6.75
N GLU A 62 -16.64 6.46 7.00
CA GLU A 62 -15.34 5.90 7.37
C GLU A 62 -14.29 6.22 6.31
N SER A 63 -13.06 6.50 6.76
CA SER A 63 -11.92 6.68 5.86
C SER A 63 -11.67 5.41 5.05
N LEU A 64 -11.65 5.52 3.72
CA LEU A 64 -11.35 4.38 2.87
C LEU A 64 -9.84 4.20 2.74
N VAL A 65 -9.37 2.98 2.95
CA VAL A 65 -7.97 2.61 2.76
C VAL A 65 -7.90 1.57 1.65
N PHE A 66 -7.17 1.90 0.60
CA PHE A 66 -6.83 0.98 -0.47
C PHE A 66 -5.40 0.55 -0.27
N ASP A 67 -5.22 -0.75 -0.15
CA ASP A 67 -3.93 -1.38 -0.03
C ASP A 67 -3.86 -2.59 -0.98
N PHE A 68 -2.70 -2.81 -1.60
CA PHE A 68 -2.49 -3.98 -2.43
C PHE A 68 -1.96 -5.12 -1.55
N GLN A 69 -2.75 -6.16 -1.32
CA GLN A 69 -2.29 -7.32 -0.57
C GLN A 69 -2.03 -8.52 -1.49
N PRO A 70 -0.81 -9.12 -1.46
CA PRO A 70 -0.54 -10.37 -2.15
C PRO A 70 -1.51 -11.47 -1.70
N ARG A 71 -1.92 -12.35 -2.62
CA ARG A 71 -2.85 -13.47 -2.30
C ARG A 71 -2.32 -14.42 -1.21
N HIS A 72 -1.02 -14.64 -1.19
CA HIS A 72 -0.32 -15.54 -0.25
C HIS A 72 0.90 -14.82 0.31
N PRO A 73 0.73 -13.95 1.32
CA PRO A 73 1.84 -13.15 1.84
C PRO A 73 2.91 -14.03 2.52
N GLU A 74 2.54 -15.17 3.09
CA GLU A 74 3.44 -16.14 3.75
C GLU A 74 4.29 -16.98 2.78
N ASP A 75 3.96 -17.01 1.48
CA ASP A 75 4.66 -17.82 0.50
C ASP A 75 6.02 -17.18 0.13
N ALA A 76 7.09 -17.97 0.18
CA ALA A 76 8.42 -17.55 -0.26
C ALA A 76 8.46 -17.19 -1.75
N LEU A 77 7.58 -17.78 -2.57
CA LEU A 77 7.45 -17.40 -3.99
C LEU A 77 6.87 -15.99 -4.17
N ALA A 78 5.98 -15.56 -3.27
CA ALA A 78 5.47 -14.19 -3.28
C ALA A 78 6.60 -13.21 -2.93
N ALA A 79 7.40 -13.50 -1.90
CA ALA A 79 8.57 -12.71 -1.56
C ALA A 79 9.61 -12.69 -2.69
N PHE A 80 9.88 -13.83 -3.34
CA PHE A 80 10.77 -13.89 -4.50
C PHE A 80 10.24 -13.09 -5.69
N SER A 81 8.92 -13.07 -5.90
CA SER A 81 8.28 -12.27 -6.96
C SER A 81 8.41 -10.76 -6.68
N VAL A 82 8.24 -10.35 -5.41
CA VAL A 82 8.51 -8.99 -4.92
C VAL A 82 9.96 -8.59 -5.19
N LEU A 83 10.91 -9.43 -4.78
CA LEU A 83 12.34 -9.19 -4.98
C LEU A 83 12.69 -9.11 -6.47
N SER A 84 12.20 -10.06 -7.29
CA SER A 84 12.45 -10.08 -8.74
C SER A 84 11.73 -8.98 -9.53
N ARG A 85 10.94 -8.10 -8.87
CA ARG A 85 10.06 -7.10 -9.51
C ARG A 85 9.07 -7.72 -10.51
N SER A 86 8.76 -9.00 -10.31
CA SER A 86 7.78 -9.72 -11.10
C SER A 86 6.36 -9.32 -10.68
N LYS A 87 5.39 -9.53 -11.56
CA LYS A 87 3.98 -9.27 -11.25
C LYS A 87 3.51 -10.22 -10.15
N ILE A 88 2.98 -9.69 -9.07
CA ILE A 88 2.43 -10.46 -7.96
C ILE A 88 0.91 -10.46 -8.07
N PRO A 89 0.24 -11.61 -7.94
CA PRO A 89 -1.21 -11.64 -7.83
C PRO A 89 -1.64 -11.13 -6.45
N GLY A 90 -2.54 -10.15 -6.44
CA GLY A 90 -3.18 -9.62 -5.24
C GLY A 90 -4.70 -9.63 -5.34
N SER A 91 -5.36 -9.27 -4.25
CA SER A 91 -6.81 -9.07 -4.14
C SER A 91 -7.13 -7.67 -3.65
#